data_AF-A0A7V9EIY5-F1
#
_entry.id   AF-A0A7V9EIY5-F1
#
_cell.length_a   1.000
_cell.length_b   1.000
_cell.length_c   1.000
_cell.angle_alpha   90.00
_cell.angle_beta   90.00
_cell.angle_gamma   90.00
#
_symmetry.space_group_name_H-M   'P 1'
#
loop_
_entity.id
_entity.type
_entity.pdbx_description
1 polymer ?
#
loop_
_entity_poly.entity_id
_entity_poly.type
_entity_poly.pdbx_seq_one_letter_code
_entity_poly.pdbx_strand_id
1 'polypeptide(L)'
;MKTTYAVKWREPDGRTYLGRLALGARTLGLEGRQRDGPAIDRQFGYEEILSLRIGSRGADRLDDQPALIMERADGRYLVTSAGMGAGIVQEVADRLAGFRGDGRRRATVVVPLKAGALARVRELVAEGPPFDPARTALTQHQLLLTEQEAIFVFETQSEEGLVELLGQLDILAAAVAWRDFVAGPPRLAMVAYAWERPEPRMVPAAGLGF
;
A
#
# COMPACT_ATOMS: atom_id res chain seq x y z
N MET A 1 -9.02 -9.77 -12.18
CA MET A 1 -9.44 -8.87 -13.28
C MET A 1 -8.40 -7.76 -13.43
N LYS A 2 -8.13 -7.28 -14.65
CA LYS A 2 -7.09 -6.26 -14.94
C LYS A 2 -7.75 -4.87 -14.98
N THR A 3 -7.57 -4.06 -13.93
CA THR A 3 -8.08 -2.68 -13.93
C THR A 3 -7.12 -1.78 -14.69
N THR A 4 -7.65 -0.87 -15.51
CA THR A 4 -6.85 0.00 -16.38
C THR A 4 -7.18 1.46 -16.12
N TYR A 5 -6.14 2.30 -16.10
CA TYR A 5 -6.20 3.72 -15.82
C TYR A 5 -5.52 4.52 -16.92
N ALA A 6 -6.10 5.65 -17.33
CA ALA A 6 -5.43 6.57 -18.24
C ALA A 6 -4.32 7.33 -17.50
N VAL A 7 -3.09 7.23 -17.96
CA VAL A 7 -1.91 7.80 -17.30
C VAL A 7 -0.98 8.50 -18.28
N LYS A 8 -0.24 9.45 -17.72
CA LYS A 8 0.99 9.96 -18.30
C LYS A 8 2.14 9.44 -17.43
N TRP A 9 3.21 8.96 -18.03
CA TRP A 9 4.39 8.56 -17.26
C TRP A 9 5.69 9.01 -17.88
N ARG A 10 6.72 9.11 -17.04
CA ARG A 10 8.10 9.43 -17.42
C ARG A 10 9.02 8.28 -17.03
N GLU A 11 9.85 7.84 -17.96
CA GLU A 11 10.87 6.81 -17.76
C GLU A 11 12.18 7.43 -17.19
N PRO A 12 13.13 6.61 -16.68
CA PRO A 12 14.38 7.08 -16.10
C PRO A 12 15.24 7.95 -17.03
N ASP A 13 15.12 7.75 -18.34
CA ASP A 13 15.80 8.53 -19.37
C ASP A 13 15.14 9.90 -19.66
N GLY A 14 14.08 10.24 -18.93
CA GLY A 14 13.34 11.50 -19.06
C GLY A 14 12.24 11.49 -20.12
N ARG A 15 12.15 10.44 -20.95
CA ARG A 15 11.10 10.32 -21.97
C ARG A 15 9.75 10.15 -21.31
N THR A 16 8.76 10.86 -21.85
CA THR A 16 7.42 10.90 -21.30
C THR A 16 6.40 10.37 -22.30
N TYR A 17 5.45 9.59 -21.83
CA TYR A 17 4.49 8.85 -22.64
C TYR A 17 3.07 9.07 -22.12
N LEU A 18 2.11 9.00 -23.03
CA LEU A 18 0.69 9.04 -22.72
C LEU A 18 0.08 7.69 -23.06
N GLY A 19 -0.75 7.14 -22.18
CA GLY A 19 -1.37 5.86 -22.41
C GLY A 19 -2.12 5.35 -21.19
N ARG A 20 -1.90 4.08 -20.89
CA ARG A 20 -2.67 3.35 -19.90
C ARG A 20 -1.79 2.50 -19.00
N LEU A 21 -2.08 2.61 -17.71
CA LEU A 21 -1.55 1.78 -16.65
C LEU A 21 -2.54 0.65 -16.42
N ALA A 22 -2.06 -0.58 -16.40
CA ALA A 22 -2.89 -1.72 -16.07
C ALA A 22 -2.31 -2.48 -14.88
N LEU A 23 -3.15 -2.69 -13.86
CA LEU A 23 -2.80 -3.46 -12.68
C LEU A 23 -3.31 -4.88 -12.85
N GLY A 24 -2.39 -5.82 -13.04
CA GLY A 24 -2.65 -7.25 -13.05
C GLY A 24 -2.38 -7.89 -11.68
N ALA A 25 -2.67 -9.18 -11.55
CA ALA A 25 -2.47 -9.90 -10.29
C ALA A 25 -1.00 -9.97 -9.84
N ARG A 26 -0.05 -10.02 -10.78
CA ARG A 26 1.39 -10.14 -10.48
C ARG A 26 2.26 -9.10 -11.18
N THR A 27 1.67 -8.28 -12.04
CA THR A 27 2.41 -7.40 -12.93
C THR A 27 1.71 -6.06 -13.09
N LEU A 28 2.51 -5.01 -13.14
CA LEU A 28 2.11 -3.69 -13.60
C LEU A 28 2.47 -3.54 -15.08
N GLY A 29 1.50 -3.10 -15.89
CA GLY A 29 1.72 -2.80 -17.31
C GLY A 29 1.59 -1.31 -17.61
N LEU A 30 2.49 -0.73 -18.41
CA LEU A 30 2.35 0.60 -19.01
C LEU A 30 2.36 0.44 -20.53
N GLU A 31 1.23 0.73 -21.16
CA GLU A 31 1.12 0.74 -22.61
C GLU A 31 0.75 2.13 -23.10
N GLY A 32 1.46 2.64 -24.10
CA GLY A 32 1.20 3.99 -24.60
C GLY A 32 2.22 4.43 -25.62
N ARG A 33 2.28 5.73 -25.89
CA ARG A 33 3.09 6.27 -26.98
C ARG A 33 3.52 7.71 -26.69
N GLN A 34 4.60 8.12 -27.35
CA GLN A 34 4.90 9.54 -27.55
C GLN A 34 4.06 10.09 -28.70
N ARG A 35 3.89 11.41 -28.77
CA ARG A 35 3.05 12.09 -29.77
C ARG A 35 3.33 11.62 -31.20
N ASP A 36 4.61 11.45 -31.54
CA ASP A 36 5.09 11.07 -32.87
C ASP A 36 5.99 9.82 -32.82
N GLY A 37 5.86 9.00 -31.77
CA GLY A 37 6.73 7.85 -31.51
C GLY A 37 6.00 6.51 -31.63
N PRO A 38 6.75 5.38 -31.71
CA PRO A 38 6.17 4.05 -31.70
C PRO A 38 5.42 3.78 -30.39
N ALA A 39 4.43 2.89 -30.45
CA ALA A 39 3.81 2.37 -29.25
C ALA A 39 4.84 1.60 -28.43
N ILE A 40 4.79 1.78 -27.11
CA ILE A 40 5.60 1.05 -26.15
C ILE A 40 4.68 0.27 -25.22
N ASP A 41 5.13 -0.92 -24.87
CA ASP A 41 4.57 -1.75 -23.82
C ASP A 41 5.69 -2.05 -22.83
N ARG A 42 5.39 -1.85 -21.55
CA ARG A 42 6.27 -2.16 -20.42
C ARG A 42 5.49 -3.02 -19.46
N GLN A 43 6.08 -4.13 -19.07
CA GLN A 43 5.53 -4.99 -18.05
C GLN A 43 6.58 -5.19 -16.96
N PHE A 44 6.16 -5.00 -15.72
CA PHE A 44 7.03 -5.11 -14.56
C PHE A 44 6.39 -6.08 -13.56
N GLY A 45 7.17 -7.06 -13.09
CA GLY A 45 6.82 -7.81 -11.90
C GLY A 45 6.81 -6.91 -10.67
N TYR A 46 5.92 -7.17 -9.71
CA TYR A 46 5.88 -6.39 -8.48
C TYR A 46 7.17 -6.56 -7.64
N GLU A 47 7.86 -7.69 -7.80
CA GLU A 47 9.16 -8.00 -7.21
C GLU A 47 10.32 -7.16 -7.76
N GLU A 48 10.19 -6.62 -8.97
CA GLU A 48 11.26 -5.83 -9.63
C GLU A 48 11.30 -4.37 -9.15
N ILE A 49 10.27 -3.95 -8.43
CA ILE A 49 10.13 -2.56 -7.99
C ILE A 49 10.61 -2.46 -6.55
N LEU A 50 11.69 -1.71 -6.38
CA LEU A 50 12.39 -1.48 -5.12
C LEU A 50 11.57 -0.60 -4.16
N SER A 51 10.88 0.41 -4.69
CA SER A 51 10.03 1.27 -3.87
C SER A 51 8.87 1.86 -4.68
N LEU A 52 7.79 2.20 -3.97
CA LEU A 52 6.63 2.86 -4.53
C LEU A 52 6.11 3.92 -3.57
N ARG A 53 5.98 5.16 -4.02
CA ARG A 53 5.52 6.27 -3.18
C ARG A 53 4.79 7.32 -3.99
N ILE A 54 3.96 8.12 -3.33
CA ILE A 54 3.39 9.32 -3.97
C ILE A 54 4.32 10.49 -3.73
N GLY A 55 4.78 11.07 -4.83
CA GLY A 55 5.58 12.27 -4.88
C GLY A 55 4.72 13.48 -5.21
N SER A 56 4.78 14.54 -4.39
CA SER A 56 3.94 15.74 -4.58
C SER A 56 4.72 17.06 -4.59
N ARG A 57 6.06 17.03 -4.52
CA ARG A 57 6.91 18.23 -4.38
C ARG A 57 8.10 18.22 -5.35
N GLY A 58 8.40 19.38 -5.94
CA GLY A 58 9.60 19.56 -6.78
C GLY A 58 9.69 18.55 -7.93
N ALA A 59 10.86 17.94 -8.09
CA ALA A 59 11.15 16.95 -9.13
C ALA A 59 10.30 15.66 -9.05
N ASP A 60 9.59 15.45 -7.95
CA ASP A 60 8.68 14.33 -7.77
C ASP A 60 7.32 14.54 -8.47
N ARG A 61 7.09 15.72 -9.07
CA ARG A 61 5.87 16.01 -9.83
C ARG A 61 6.06 15.71 -11.31
N LEU A 62 4.97 15.27 -11.95
CA LEU A 62 4.87 15.13 -13.40
C LEU A 62 3.76 16.05 -13.90
N ASP A 63 4.09 16.98 -14.81
CA ASP A 63 3.17 18.04 -15.28
C ASP A 63 2.50 18.84 -14.14
N ASP A 64 3.29 19.20 -13.13
CA ASP A 64 2.79 19.84 -11.91
C ASP A 64 1.69 19.06 -11.19
N GLN A 65 1.48 17.78 -11.48
CA GLN A 65 0.61 16.89 -10.72
C GLN A 65 1.44 16.00 -9.78
N PRO A 66 0.86 15.57 -8.65
CA PRO A 66 1.42 14.45 -7.89
C PRO A 66 1.61 13.23 -8.79
N ALA A 67 2.72 12.52 -8.60
CA ALA A 67 3.05 11.33 -9.36
C ALA A 67 3.30 10.15 -8.41
N LEU A 68 2.85 8.98 -8.83
CA LEU A 68 3.32 7.72 -8.32
C LEU A 68 4.77 7.54 -8.79
N ILE A 69 5.69 7.44 -7.85
CA ILE A 69 7.10 7.20 -8.09
C ILE A 69 7.36 5.72 -7.86
N MET A 70 7.84 5.06 -8.90
CA MET A 70 8.27 3.68 -8.90
C MET A 70 9.78 3.64 -9.09
N GLU A 71 10.49 3.16 -8.08
CA GLU A 71 11.95 2.99 -8.16
C GLU A 71 12.28 1.54 -8.52
N ARG A 72 13.10 1.36 -9.55
CA ARG A 72 13.60 0.08 -10.04
C ARG A 72 15.12 0.15 -10.12
N ALA A 73 15.75 -1.01 -10.35
CA ALA A 73 17.21 -1.08 -10.50
C ALA A 73 17.72 -0.23 -11.70
N ASP A 74 16.90 -0.05 -12.73
CA ASP A 74 17.19 0.78 -13.92
C ASP A 74 16.81 2.26 -13.75
N GLY A 75 16.20 2.64 -12.63
CA GLY A 75 15.96 4.02 -12.26
C GLY A 75 14.52 4.32 -11.84
N ARG A 76 14.14 5.60 -11.95
CA ARG A 76 12.86 6.12 -11.42
C ARG A 76 11.85 6.37 -12.53
N TYR A 77 10.67 5.79 -12.35
CA TYR A 77 9.49 6.03 -13.18
C TYR A 77 8.50 6.91 -12.43
N LEU A 78 7.98 7.95 -13.08
CA LEU A 78 6.94 8.81 -12.52
C LEU A 78 5.66 8.57 -13.31
N VAL A 79 4.55 8.24 -12.64
CA VAL A 79 3.24 7.99 -13.27
C VAL A 79 2.21 8.93 -12.66
N THR A 80 1.49 9.68 -13.48
CA THR A 80 0.38 10.53 -13.04
C THR A 80 -0.87 10.28 -13.89
N SER A 81 -2.03 10.73 -13.41
CA SER A 81 -3.27 10.63 -14.17
C SER A 81 -3.19 11.47 -15.45
N ALA A 82 -3.62 10.90 -16.57
CA ALA A 82 -3.79 11.68 -17.80
C ALA A 82 -5.11 12.50 -17.69
N GLY A 83 -5.05 13.72 -17.14
CA GLY A 83 -6.19 14.66 -17.08
C GLY A 83 -6.57 15.13 -15.66
N MET A 84 -7.74 15.77 -15.53
CA MET A 84 -8.28 16.29 -14.26
C MET A 84 -8.82 15.14 -13.38
N GLY A 85 -7.96 14.50 -12.59
CA GLY A 85 -8.39 13.42 -11.71
C GLY A 85 -7.33 13.00 -10.71
N ALA A 86 -7.08 13.83 -9.70
CA ALA A 86 -6.10 13.55 -8.64
C ALA A 86 -6.36 12.24 -7.83
N GLY A 87 -7.54 11.62 -7.98
CA GLY A 87 -7.90 10.38 -7.27
C GLY A 87 -7.23 9.11 -7.80
N ILE A 88 -6.88 9.05 -9.09
CA ILE A 88 -6.35 7.81 -9.71
C ILE A 88 -4.95 7.47 -9.16
N VAL A 89 -4.10 8.48 -8.94
CA VAL A 89 -2.73 8.24 -8.44
C VAL A 89 -2.76 7.66 -7.03
N GLN A 90 -3.65 8.15 -6.17
CA GLN A 90 -3.85 7.63 -4.83
C GLN A 90 -4.43 6.21 -4.87
N GLU A 91 -5.51 6.00 -5.63
CA GLU A 91 -6.13 4.66 -5.80
C GLU A 91 -5.14 3.63 -6.33
N VAL A 92 -4.33 4.01 -7.32
CA VAL A 92 -3.29 3.16 -7.91
C VAL A 92 -2.20 2.87 -6.88
N ALA A 93 -1.75 3.86 -6.10
CA ALA A 93 -0.76 3.66 -5.06
C ALA A 93 -1.26 2.68 -4.00
N ASP A 94 -2.50 2.85 -3.55
CA ASP A 94 -3.13 2.00 -2.52
C ASP A 94 -3.27 0.55 -3.02
N ARG A 95 -3.70 0.35 -4.27
CA ARG A 95 -3.78 -0.99 -4.88
C ARG A 95 -2.42 -1.62 -5.10
N LEU A 96 -1.43 -0.85 -5.55
CA LEU A 96 -0.08 -1.35 -5.76
C LEU A 96 0.64 -1.68 -4.47
N ALA A 97 0.39 -0.94 -3.38
CA ALA A 97 0.86 -1.29 -2.06
C ALA A 97 0.32 -2.66 -1.62
N GLY A 98 -0.95 -2.97 -1.96
CA GLY A 98 -1.54 -4.30 -1.77
C GLY A 98 -0.84 -5.39 -2.59
N PHE A 99 -0.48 -5.12 -3.85
CA PHE A 99 0.16 -6.11 -4.73
C PHE A 99 1.65 -6.39 -4.44
N ARG A 100 2.32 -5.58 -3.62
CA ARG A 100 3.65 -5.92 -3.08
C ARG A 100 3.61 -6.97 -1.95
N GLY A 101 2.43 -7.56 -1.72
CA GLY A 101 2.25 -8.77 -0.93
C GLY A 101 2.96 -9.95 -1.59
N ASP A 102 4.09 -10.31 -1.02
CA ASP A 102 4.91 -11.50 -1.25
C ASP A 102 4.29 -12.77 -0.65
N GLY A 103 2.97 -12.98 -0.73
CA GLY A 103 2.27 -13.97 0.08
C GLY A 103 2.04 -13.50 1.52
N ARG A 104 2.25 -12.22 1.81
CA ARG A 104 2.10 -11.64 3.15
C ARG A 104 0.64 -11.54 3.56
N ARG A 105 0.39 -12.13 4.71
CA ARG A 105 -0.82 -12.03 5.49
C ARG A 105 -0.81 -10.85 6.45
N ARG A 106 0.17 -9.94 6.36
CA ARG A 106 0.41 -8.91 7.36
C ARG A 106 0.80 -7.56 6.75
N ALA A 107 0.18 -6.48 7.22
CA ALA A 107 0.57 -5.10 6.96
C ALA A 107 0.86 -4.36 8.27
N THR A 108 1.84 -3.45 8.25
CA THR A 108 2.14 -2.57 9.39
C THR A 108 2.18 -1.12 8.91
N VAL A 109 1.30 -0.28 9.47
CA VAL A 109 1.18 1.15 9.15
C VAL A 109 1.65 1.95 10.35
N VAL A 110 2.62 2.84 10.14
CA VAL A 110 3.16 3.74 11.16
C VAL A 110 2.64 5.14 10.90
N VAL A 111 1.96 5.72 11.87
CA VAL A 111 1.39 7.06 11.83
C VAL A 111 2.15 7.95 12.82
N PRO A 112 2.92 8.95 12.34
CA PRO A 112 3.60 9.87 13.25
C PRO A 112 2.59 10.76 13.97
N LEU A 113 2.75 10.88 15.28
CA LEU A 113 1.91 11.65 16.19
C LEU A 113 2.54 13.01 16.52
N LYS A 114 1.69 14.02 16.73
CA LYS A 114 2.09 15.31 17.28
C LYS A 114 2.54 15.13 18.74
N ALA A 115 3.52 15.93 19.16
CA ALA A 115 3.95 15.95 20.54
C ALA A 115 2.76 16.20 21.50
N GLY A 116 2.65 15.40 22.55
CA GLY A 116 1.57 15.49 23.53
C GLY A 116 0.23 14.87 23.10
N ALA A 117 0.12 14.27 21.90
CA ALA A 117 -1.13 13.68 21.42
C ALA A 117 -1.48 12.33 22.08
N LEU A 118 -0.53 11.64 22.71
CA LEU A 118 -0.68 10.26 23.18
C LEU A 118 -1.88 10.04 24.10
N ALA A 119 -2.12 10.93 25.06
CA ALA A 119 -3.25 10.79 26.00
C ALA A 119 -4.60 10.84 25.27
N ARG A 120 -4.78 11.78 24.34
CA ARG A 120 -6.01 11.93 23.56
C ARG A 120 -6.18 10.82 22.54
N VAL A 121 -5.08 10.34 21.96
CA VAL A 121 -5.11 9.16 21.08
C VAL A 121 -5.59 7.94 21.85
N ARG A 122 -5.12 7.73 23.09
CA ARG A 122 -5.58 6.63 23.96
C ARG A 122 -7.08 6.68 24.24
N GLU A 123 -7.64 7.88 24.46
CA GLU A 123 -9.08 8.07 24.62
C GLU A 123 -9.83 7.69 23.33
N LEU A 124 -9.38 8.19 22.18
CA LEU A 124 -9.97 7.86 20.89
C LEU A 124 -9.99 6.35 20.62
N VAL A 125 -8.89 5.65 20.89
CA VAL A 125 -8.79 4.22 20.55
C VAL A 125 -9.52 3.31 21.54
N ALA A 126 -9.89 3.81 22.71
CA ALA A 126 -10.74 3.09 23.66
C ALA A 126 -12.15 2.86 23.10
N GLU A 127 -12.60 3.68 22.14
CA GLU A 127 -13.86 3.50 21.42
C GLU A 127 -13.80 2.33 20.41
N GLY A 128 -12.61 1.80 20.17
CA GLY A 128 -12.38 0.74 19.19
C GLY A 128 -12.21 1.27 17.77
N PRO A 129 -11.99 0.37 16.79
CA PRO A 129 -11.88 0.76 15.39
C PRO A 129 -13.22 1.28 14.85
N PRO A 130 -13.21 2.20 13.86
CA PRO A 130 -14.43 2.75 13.25
C PRO A 130 -15.17 1.75 12.33
N PHE A 131 -14.78 0.47 12.37
CA PHE A 131 -15.34 -0.63 11.60
C PHE A 131 -15.41 -1.87 12.50
N ASP A 132 -16.28 -2.81 12.17
CA ASP A 132 -16.38 -4.09 12.89
C ASP A 132 -15.34 -5.08 12.35
N PRO A 133 -14.30 -5.44 13.13
CA PRO A 133 -13.27 -6.36 12.66
C PRO A 133 -13.81 -7.73 12.29
N ALA A 134 -14.89 -8.20 12.94
CA ALA A 134 -15.47 -9.51 12.70
C ALA A 134 -16.14 -9.63 11.32
N ARG A 135 -16.42 -8.50 10.67
CA ARG A 135 -17.00 -8.43 9.32
C ARG A 135 -15.93 -8.29 8.22
N THR A 136 -14.66 -8.35 8.58
CA THR A 136 -13.52 -8.24 7.66
C THR A 136 -12.74 -9.55 7.58
N ALA A 137 -11.75 -9.62 6.68
CA ALA A 137 -10.83 -10.76 6.58
C ALA A 137 -9.73 -10.78 7.66
N LEU A 138 -9.80 -9.89 8.66
CA LEU A 138 -8.79 -9.77 9.72
C LEU A 138 -8.75 -11.01 10.61
N THR A 139 -7.56 -11.58 10.76
CA THR A 139 -7.24 -12.56 11.81
C THR A 139 -6.66 -11.89 13.04
N GLN A 140 -5.98 -10.76 12.85
CA GLN A 140 -5.42 -9.99 13.95
C GLN A 140 -5.42 -8.50 13.60
N HIS A 141 -5.80 -7.67 14.57
CA HIS A 141 -5.65 -6.22 14.49
C HIS A 141 -5.06 -5.72 15.80
N GLN A 142 -3.94 -5.01 15.72
CA GLN A 142 -3.29 -4.41 16.88
C GLN A 142 -2.99 -2.95 16.62
N LEU A 143 -3.13 -2.14 17.66
CA LEU A 143 -2.63 -0.77 17.69
C LEU A 143 -1.63 -0.64 18.83
N LEU A 144 -0.38 -0.35 18.46
CA LEU A 144 0.70 -0.06 19.39
C LEU A 144 0.91 1.46 19.43
N LEU A 145 1.10 2.02 20.61
CA LEU A 145 1.30 3.45 20.79
C LEU A 145 2.67 3.71 21.42
N THR A 146 3.39 4.66 20.85
CA THR A 146 4.57 5.29 21.44
C THR A 146 4.27 6.77 21.66
N GLU A 147 5.20 7.52 22.28
CA GLU A 147 5.04 8.97 22.43
C GLU A 147 4.96 9.72 21.09
N GLN A 148 5.51 9.12 20.03
CA GLN A 148 5.69 9.77 18.73
C GLN A 148 4.92 9.07 17.61
N GLU A 149 4.41 7.87 17.81
CA GLU A 149 3.86 7.04 16.74
C GLU A 149 2.67 6.20 17.21
N ALA A 150 1.69 6.07 16.31
CA ALA A 150 0.65 5.04 16.37
C ALA A 150 0.97 4.00 15.29
N ILE A 151 1.11 2.74 15.68
CA ILE A 151 1.54 1.65 14.81
C ILE A 151 0.40 0.65 14.72
N PHE A 152 -0.24 0.58 13.56
CA PHE A 152 -1.30 -0.35 13.27
C PHE A 152 -0.72 -1.61 12.63
N VAL A 153 -1.06 -2.76 13.17
CA VAL A 153 -0.75 -4.07 12.62
C VAL A 153 -2.05 -4.73 12.19
N PHE A 154 -2.09 -5.18 10.95
CA PHE A 154 -3.20 -5.91 10.36
C PHE A 154 -2.68 -7.27 9.92
N GLU A 155 -3.34 -8.35 10.32
CA GLU A 155 -3.10 -9.69 9.81
C GLU A 155 -4.38 -10.31 9.25
N THR A 156 -4.26 -11.15 8.22
CA THR A 156 -5.35 -11.83 7.52
C THR A 156 -5.02 -13.32 7.30
N GLN A 157 -5.98 -14.12 6.84
CA GLN A 157 -5.71 -15.52 6.47
C GLN A 157 -5.03 -15.66 5.10
N SER A 158 -5.23 -14.68 4.22
CA SER A 158 -4.70 -14.69 2.86
C SER A 158 -4.27 -13.29 2.40
N GLU A 159 -3.40 -13.27 1.39
CA GLU A 159 -2.94 -12.04 0.75
C GLU A 159 -4.11 -11.27 0.12
N GLU A 160 -5.05 -11.96 -0.52
CA GLU A 160 -6.24 -11.34 -1.13
C GLU A 160 -7.11 -10.63 -0.09
N GLY A 161 -7.28 -11.24 1.09
CA GLY A 161 -8.00 -10.62 2.19
C GLY A 161 -7.31 -9.36 2.72
N LEU A 162 -5.97 -9.30 2.64
CA LEU A 162 -5.21 -8.10 3.01
C LEU A 162 -5.38 -6.99 1.96
N VAL A 163 -5.32 -7.33 0.67
CA VAL A 163 -5.56 -6.39 -0.42
C VAL A 163 -6.99 -5.84 -0.37
N GLU A 164 -7.98 -6.70 -0.13
CA GLU A 164 -9.38 -6.31 0.03
C GLU A 164 -9.56 -5.38 1.22
N LEU A 165 -8.98 -5.73 2.38
CA LEU A 165 -8.99 -4.89 3.57
C LEU A 165 -8.37 -3.51 3.29
N LEU A 166 -7.19 -3.45 2.68
CA LEU A 166 -6.53 -2.18 2.36
C LEU A 166 -7.36 -1.32 1.40
N GLY A 167 -8.11 -1.94 0.49
CA GLY A 167 -9.05 -1.25 -0.40
C GLY A 167 -10.38 -0.84 0.27
N GLN A 168 -10.77 -1.51 1.35
CA GLN A 168 -11.98 -1.24 2.14
C GLN A 168 -11.76 -0.27 3.29
N LEU A 169 -10.54 -0.17 3.81
CA LEU A 169 -10.18 0.80 4.82
C LEU A 169 -10.49 2.18 4.25
N ASP A 170 -11.52 2.82 4.81
CA ASP A 170 -11.86 4.19 4.47
C ASP A 170 -10.78 5.09 5.05
N ILE A 171 -9.70 5.27 4.28
CA ILE A 171 -8.57 6.13 4.61
C ILE A 171 -9.06 7.54 4.90
N LEU A 172 -10.18 7.98 4.30
CA LEU A 172 -10.81 9.27 4.55
C LEU A 172 -11.48 9.35 5.92
N ALA A 173 -12.28 8.36 6.32
CA ALA A 173 -12.91 8.34 7.64
C ALA A 173 -11.87 8.26 8.77
N ALA A 174 -10.85 7.41 8.61
CA ALA A 174 -9.73 7.31 9.55
C ALA A 174 -8.90 8.61 9.56
N ALA A 175 -8.65 9.23 8.40
CA ALA A 175 -7.92 10.50 8.33
C ALA A 175 -8.68 11.64 9.02
N VAL A 176 -10.02 11.67 8.98
CA VAL A 176 -10.81 12.71 9.68
C VAL A 176 -10.69 12.57 11.19
N ALA A 177 -10.86 11.35 11.74
CA ALA A 177 -10.75 11.10 13.17
C ALA A 177 -9.34 11.34 13.72
N TRP A 178 -8.31 11.09 12.90
CA TRP A 178 -6.91 11.19 13.31
C TRP A 178 -6.23 12.52 12.95
N ARG A 179 -6.89 13.37 12.16
CA ARG A 179 -6.32 14.62 11.59
C ARG A 179 -5.60 15.49 12.61
N ASP A 180 -6.18 15.62 13.80
CA ASP A 180 -5.68 16.53 14.81
C ASP A 180 -4.48 15.95 15.58
N PHE A 181 -4.21 14.64 15.45
CA PHE A 181 -3.11 13.94 16.11
C PHE A 181 -1.92 13.66 15.20
N VAL A 182 -2.10 13.66 13.88
CA VAL A 182 -1.06 13.26 12.92
C VAL A 182 -0.04 14.38 12.66
N ALA A 183 1.26 14.09 12.80
CA ALA A 183 2.36 15.03 12.57
C ALA A 183 2.94 14.99 11.15
N GLY A 184 2.60 13.98 10.35
CA GLY A 184 3.16 13.76 9.02
C GLY A 184 2.49 12.60 8.29
N PRO A 185 2.88 12.31 7.04
CA PRO A 185 2.25 11.25 6.27
C PRO A 185 2.44 9.88 6.94
N PRO A 186 1.39 9.02 6.99
CA PRO A 186 1.53 7.62 7.35
C PRO A 186 2.51 6.90 6.43
N ARG A 187 3.21 5.90 6.97
CA ARG A 187 4.22 5.13 6.26
C ARG A 187 4.02 3.64 6.49
N LEU A 188 4.20 2.84 5.45
CA LEU A 188 4.20 1.39 5.56
C LEU A 188 5.56 0.91 6.06
N ALA A 189 5.56 0.08 7.10
CA ALA A 189 6.77 -0.58 7.58
C ALA A 189 6.99 -1.90 6.84
N MET A 190 8.25 -2.18 6.49
CA MET A 190 8.65 -3.45 5.91
C MET A 190 9.08 -4.43 7.01
N VAL A 191 8.60 -5.67 6.90
CA VAL A 191 9.10 -6.76 7.74
C VAL A 191 10.48 -7.16 7.21
N ALA A 192 11.53 -6.81 7.93
CA ALA A 192 12.91 -7.17 7.57
C ALA A 192 13.28 -8.60 7.99
N TYR A 193 12.64 -9.11 9.05
CA TYR A 193 12.82 -10.45 9.58
C TYR A 193 11.57 -10.86 10.36
N ALA A 194 11.14 -12.10 10.21
CA ALA A 194 10.04 -12.68 10.98
C ALA A 194 10.42 -14.11 11.39
N TRP A 195 10.12 -14.45 12.64
CA TRP A 195 10.22 -15.81 13.15
C TRP A 195 8.97 -16.12 13.95
N GLU A 196 8.34 -17.24 13.61
CA GLU A 196 7.19 -17.77 14.33
C GLU A 196 7.58 -19.10 14.94
N ARG A 197 7.17 -19.32 16.19
CA ARG A 197 7.32 -20.62 16.83
C ARG A 197 6.38 -21.59 16.12
N PRO A 198 6.87 -22.71 15.54
CA PRO A 198 5.99 -23.71 14.98
C PRO A 198 5.06 -24.22 16.08
N GLU A 199 3.75 -24.24 15.81
CA GLU A 199 2.81 -24.88 16.72
C GLU A 199 3.22 -26.35 16.91
N PRO A 200 3.29 -26.85 18.15
CA PRO A 200 3.59 -28.25 18.39
C PRO A 200 2.49 -29.09 17.74
N ARG A 201 2.85 -29.80 16.67
CA ARG A 201 1.95 -30.75 16.01
C ARG A 201 1.63 -31.85 17.02
N MET A 202 0.46 -31.79 17.66
CA MET A 202 -0.07 -32.92 18.42
C MET A 202 -0.22 -34.08 17.44
N VAL A 203 0.70 -35.03 17.50
CA VAL A 203 0.52 -36.33 16.86
C VAL A 203 -0.56 -37.01 17.69
N PRO A 204 -1.72 -37.38 17.11
CA PRO A 204 -2.68 -38.20 17.84
C PRO A 204 -1.92 -39.45 18.28
N ALA A 205 -1.96 -39.77 19.57
CA ALA A 205 -1.39 -41.01 20.07
C ALA A 205 -2.00 -42.13 19.23
N ALA A 206 -1.18 -42.78 18.40
CA ALA A 206 -1.59 -43.97 17.70
C ALA A 206 -2.01 -44.95 18.78
N GLY A 207 -3.32 -45.19 18.89
CA GLY A 207 -3.86 -46.17 19.80
C GLY A 207 -3.18 -47.49 19.49
N LEU A 208 -2.34 -47.95 20.40
CA LEU A 208 -1.93 -49.34 20.45
C LEU A 208 -3.19 -50.11 20.81
N GLY A 209 -3.85 -50.61 19.78
CA GLY A 209 -4.90 -51.62 19.94
C GLY A 209 -4.28 -52.84 20.59
N PHE A 210 -4.71 -53.11 21.81
CA PHE A 210 -4.65 -54.44 22.43
C PHE A 210 -6.00 -55.12 22.24
#